data_AF-E3LI30-F1
#
_entry.id   AF-E3LI30-F1
#
_cell.length_a   1.000
_cell.length_b   1.000
_cell.length_c   1.000
_cell.angle_alpha   90.00
_cell.angle_beta   90.00
_cell.angle_gamma   90.00
#
_symmetry.space_group_name_H-M   'P 1'
#
loop_
_entity.id
_entity.type
_entity.pdbx_description
1 polymer ?
#
loop_
_entity_poly.entity_id
_entity_poly.type
_entity_poly.pdbx_seq_one_letter_code
_entity_poly.pdbx_strand_id
1 'polypeptide(L)'
;MCAPEEHFLDSPFVFSLFLHVMTSISTPIHFLGLYMILFKTPKSMGSMKWYLLNLHIWIVLFDYFVGLLIIPIMLLPRFAAFGLGILSHLGFSAMLQTFLVLTILGLLVIFGYLAPDQKIAKQNFIENMPCLPDYILHAHIFVICEDFTYHLILMISFTGLVSFEVLAFVGFLIYNSIQQLLKKQISKRTFKMQKKFFIALIIQIGVPMIMLLIPFLYEWMSIMFNYYNQSYNNLPMITESMHGLVSTIVTLSVHKPYRKALRAMLSRHLGLFSHSGKHICCHTKRSIISPIHLY
;
A
#
# COMPACT_ATOMS: atom_id res chain seq x y z
N MET A 1 -4.61 15.98 -39.38
CA MET A 1 -4.98 15.30 -38.12
C MET A 1 -4.59 13.84 -38.27
N CYS A 2 -3.73 13.34 -37.40
CA CYS A 2 -3.47 11.90 -37.28
C CYS A 2 -4.61 11.29 -36.45
N ALA A 3 -4.96 10.02 -36.70
CA ALA A 3 -5.90 9.29 -35.87
C ALA A 3 -5.10 8.40 -34.91
N PRO A 4 -5.21 8.58 -33.59
CA PRO A 4 -4.57 7.66 -32.64
C PRO A 4 -5.24 6.29 -32.72
N GLU A 5 -4.48 5.21 -32.51
CA GLU A 5 -5.05 3.89 -32.30
C GLU A 5 -5.78 3.87 -30.95
N GLU A 6 -7.08 3.60 -30.95
CA GLU A 6 -7.89 3.55 -29.73
C GLU A 6 -8.02 2.11 -29.23
N HIS A 7 -7.35 1.77 -28.13
CA HIS A 7 -7.56 0.52 -27.42
C HIS A 7 -8.49 0.71 -26.22
N PHE A 8 -9.21 -0.35 -25.86
CA PHE A 8 -10.12 -0.36 -24.71
C PHE A 8 -9.42 0.08 -23.40
N LEU A 9 -8.15 -0.32 -23.22
CA LEU A 9 -7.36 0.01 -22.03
C LEU A 9 -6.77 1.44 -22.06
N ASP A 10 -6.83 2.16 -23.19
CA ASP A 10 -6.45 3.58 -23.26
C ASP A 10 -7.55 4.48 -22.68
N SER A 11 -8.78 3.97 -22.58
CA SER A 11 -9.96 4.78 -22.25
C SER A 11 -9.89 5.32 -20.81
N PRO A 12 -10.03 6.65 -20.61
CA PRO A 12 -10.06 7.26 -19.27
C PRO A 12 -11.26 6.77 -18.44
N PHE A 13 -12.38 6.46 -19.10
CA PHE A 13 -13.56 5.89 -18.46
C PHE A 13 -13.28 4.48 -17.94
N VAL A 14 -12.69 3.62 -18.77
CA VAL A 14 -12.36 2.24 -18.37
C VAL A 14 -11.35 2.24 -17.22
N PHE A 15 -10.34 3.09 -17.30
CA PHE A 15 -9.33 3.24 -16.25
C PHE A 15 -9.95 3.68 -14.91
N SER A 16 -10.73 4.76 -14.90
CA SER A 16 -11.39 5.25 -13.68
C SER A 16 -12.41 4.24 -13.13
N LEU A 17 -13.15 3.56 -14.00
CA LEU A 17 -14.06 2.48 -13.60
C LEU A 17 -13.32 1.34 -12.89
N PHE A 18 -12.17 0.92 -13.41
CA PHE A 18 -11.36 -0.12 -12.77
C PHE A 18 -10.96 0.30 -11.34
N LEU A 19 -10.47 1.53 -11.18
CA LEU A 19 -10.07 2.05 -9.88
C LEU A 19 -11.24 2.21 -8.90
N HIS A 20 -12.41 2.63 -9.37
CA HIS A 20 -13.63 2.68 -8.56
C HIS A 20 -14.09 1.28 -8.11
N VAL A 21 -14.07 0.29 -9.01
CA VAL A 21 -14.42 -1.11 -8.69
C VAL A 21 -13.42 -1.68 -7.69
N MET A 22 -12.11 -1.46 -7.91
CA MET A 22 -11.07 -1.90 -6.99
C MET A 22 -11.23 -1.27 -5.61
N THR A 23 -11.51 0.03 -5.55
CA THR A 23 -11.76 0.71 -4.27
C THR A 23 -13.02 0.18 -3.58
N SER A 24 -14.08 -0.11 -4.34
CA SER A 24 -15.31 -0.69 -3.80
C SER A 24 -15.08 -2.08 -3.20
N ILE A 25 -14.22 -2.89 -3.81
CA ILE A 25 -13.83 -4.22 -3.30
C ILE A 25 -12.85 -4.11 -2.12
N SER A 26 -11.89 -3.20 -2.19
CA SER A 26 -10.86 -3.05 -1.15
C SER A 26 -11.43 -2.47 0.14
N THR A 27 -12.40 -1.56 0.05
CA THR A 27 -13.06 -0.92 1.19
C THR A 27 -13.52 -1.90 2.29
N PRO A 28 -14.39 -2.91 2.02
CA PRO A 28 -14.82 -3.85 3.06
C PRO A 28 -13.66 -4.70 3.61
N ILE A 29 -12.67 -5.03 2.79
CA ILE A 29 -11.49 -5.80 3.19
C ILE A 29 -10.60 -4.96 4.11
N HIS A 30 -10.45 -3.66 3.83
CA HIS A 30 -9.74 -2.70 4.66
C HIS A 30 -10.40 -2.51 6.02
N PHE A 31 -11.73 -2.40 6.06
CA PHE A 31 -12.48 -2.37 7.33
C PHE A 31 -12.34 -3.67 8.13
N LEU A 32 -12.35 -4.82 7.46
CA LEU A 32 -12.09 -6.11 8.09
C LEU A 32 -10.66 -6.16 8.66
N GLY A 33 -9.66 -5.70 7.91
CA GLY A 33 -8.27 -5.55 8.35
C GLY A 33 -8.17 -4.70 9.61
N LEU A 34 -8.79 -3.52 9.58
CA LEU A 34 -8.84 -2.59 10.71
C LEU A 34 -9.47 -3.23 11.96
N TYR A 35 -10.61 -3.91 11.79
CA TYR A 35 -11.27 -4.64 12.87
C TYR A 35 -10.36 -5.74 13.47
N MET A 36 -9.67 -6.51 12.63
CA MET A 36 -8.77 -7.57 13.09
C MET A 36 -7.58 -7.01 13.87
N ILE A 37 -6.98 -5.92 13.40
CA ILE A 37 -5.87 -5.25 14.09
C ILE A 37 -6.34 -4.69 15.44
N LEU A 38 -7.49 -4.02 15.48
CA LEU A 38 -8.00 -3.39 16.71
C LEU A 38 -8.44 -4.40 17.76
N PHE A 39 -9.13 -5.47 17.36
CA PHE A 39 -9.84 -6.35 18.30
C PHE A 39 -9.27 -7.77 18.40
N LYS A 40 -8.45 -8.23 17.45
CA LYS A 40 -7.88 -9.58 17.45
C LYS A 40 -6.37 -9.62 17.72
N THR A 41 -5.70 -8.47 17.84
CA THR A 41 -4.30 -8.43 18.28
C THR A 41 -4.19 -8.79 19.78
N PRO A 42 -3.41 -9.82 20.15
CA PRO A 42 -3.30 -10.25 21.53
C PRO A 42 -2.53 -9.24 22.40
N LYS A 43 -2.83 -9.19 23.71
CA LYS A 43 -2.15 -8.30 24.68
C LYS A 43 -0.62 -8.46 24.69
N SER A 44 -0.11 -9.67 24.41
CA SER A 44 1.32 -9.95 24.30
C SER A 44 2.03 -9.24 23.13
N MET A 45 1.26 -8.63 22.22
CA MET A 45 1.75 -7.86 21.06
C MET A 45 1.24 -6.40 21.11
N GLY A 46 0.98 -5.87 22.31
CA GLY A 46 0.37 -4.55 22.49
C GLY A 46 1.14 -3.41 21.83
N SER A 47 2.47 -3.38 21.93
CA SER A 47 3.30 -2.35 21.27
C SER A 47 3.26 -2.46 19.74
N MET A 48 3.26 -3.68 19.22
CA MET A 48 3.21 -3.97 17.78
C MET A 48 1.85 -3.64 17.15
N LYS A 49 0.77 -3.67 17.94
CA LYS A 49 -0.59 -3.33 17.50
C LYS A 49 -0.65 -1.93 16.88
N TRP A 50 -0.04 -0.95 17.54
CA TRP A 50 -0.09 0.45 17.12
C TRP A 50 0.69 0.70 15.83
N TYR A 51 1.82 0.01 15.67
CA TYR A 51 2.56 0.01 14.41
C TYR A 51 1.71 -0.55 13.26
N LEU A 52 1.10 -1.73 13.45
CA LEU A 52 0.23 -2.33 12.44
C LEU A 52 -0.97 -1.44 12.10
N LEU A 53 -1.55 -0.79 13.12
CA LEU A 53 -2.67 0.13 12.93
C LEU A 53 -2.26 1.37 12.13
N ASN A 54 -1.14 1.99 12.48
CA ASN A 54 -0.62 3.16 11.78
C ASN A 54 -0.32 2.84 10.31
N LEU A 55 0.38 1.73 10.05
CA LEU A 55 0.67 1.27 8.70
C LEU A 55 -0.62 1.01 7.91
N HIS A 56 -1.60 0.33 8.51
CA HIS A 56 -2.88 0.03 7.85
C HIS A 56 -3.68 1.30 7.53
N ILE A 57 -3.71 2.29 8.44
CA ILE A 57 -4.37 3.57 8.19
C ILE A 57 -3.74 4.29 6.99
N TRP A 58 -2.40 4.34 6.92
CA TRP A 58 -1.71 4.98 5.79
C TRP A 58 -1.98 4.28 4.45
N ILE A 59 -2.00 2.95 4.43
CA ILE A 59 -2.37 2.17 3.24
C ILE A 59 -3.79 2.53 2.78
N VAL A 60 -4.75 2.52 3.69
CA VAL A 60 -6.15 2.82 3.39
C VAL A 60 -6.32 4.26 2.90
N LEU A 61 -5.66 5.22 3.55
CA LEU A 61 -5.68 6.62 3.11
C LEU A 61 -5.11 6.73 1.69
N PHE A 62 -3.93 6.18 1.44
CA PHE A 62 -3.30 6.22 0.13
C PHE A 62 -4.21 5.64 -0.97
N ASP A 63 -4.80 4.47 -0.73
CA ASP A 63 -5.74 3.84 -1.67
C ASP A 63 -6.92 4.77 -2.02
N TYR A 64 -7.51 5.46 -1.04
CA TYR A 64 -8.59 6.42 -1.32
C TYR A 64 -8.09 7.66 -2.05
N PHE A 65 -6.88 8.13 -1.75
CA PHE A 65 -6.28 9.26 -2.43
C PHE A 65 -6.10 8.97 -3.93
N VAL A 66 -5.52 7.82 -4.28
CA VAL A 66 -5.23 7.48 -5.69
C VAL A 66 -6.42 6.85 -6.41
N GLY A 67 -7.27 6.10 -5.71
CA GLY A 67 -8.38 5.32 -6.31
C GLY A 67 -9.73 6.05 -6.40
N LEU A 68 -9.92 7.15 -5.65
CA LEU A 68 -11.16 7.96 -5.70
C LEU A 68 -10.89 9.46 -5.82
N LEU A 69 -10.01 9.98 -4.98
CA LEU A 69 -9.90 11.44 -4.81
C LEU A 69 -9.21 12.11 -6.00
N ILE A 70 -8.09 11.54 -6.46
CA ILE A 70 -7.25 12.12 -7.52
C ILE A 70 -7.37 11.35 -8.83
N ILE A 71 -7.30 10.02 -8.80
CA ILE A 71 -7.28 9.14 -9.99
C ILE A 71 -6.28 9.68 -11.04
N PRO A 72 -4.98 9.55 -10.78
CA PRO A 72 -3.96 10.11 -11.65
C PRO A 72 -3.83 9.30 -12.94
N ILE A 73 -3.94 9.98 -14.08
CA ILE A 73 -3.47 9.47 -15.37
C ILE A 73 -2.07 10.01 -15.61
N MET A 74 -1.12 9.09 -15.77
CA MET A 74 0.28 9.37 -16.10
C MET A 74 0.49 9.28 -17.62
N LEU A 75 1.30 10.19 -18.16
CA LEU A 75 1.57 10.35 -19.59
C LEU A 75 3.04 10.06 -19.96
N LEU A 76 3.59 8.95 -19.45
CA LEU A 76 4.97 8.54 -19.70
C LEU A 76 5.21 8.20 -21.18
N PRO A 77 6.37 8.57 -21.75
CA PRO A 77 7.64 8.87 -21.07
C PRO A 77 7.80 10.32 -20.62
N ARG A 78 6.85 11.20 -20.95
CA ARG A 78 6.88 12.57 -20.45
C ARG A 78 6.31 12.55 -19.04
N PHE A 79 7.03 13.09 -18.06
CA PHE A 79 6.53 13.17 -16.69
C PHE A 79 5.44 14.23 -16.62
N ALA A 80 4.25 13.87 -17.09
CA ALA A 80 3.08 14.71 -17.12
C ALA A 80 1.88 13.90 -16.63
N ALA A 81 0.97 14.56 -15.93
CA ALA A 81 -0.18 13.90 -15.34
C ALA A 81 -1.39 14.82 -15.28
N PHE A 82 -2.57 14.22 -15.21
CA PHE A 82 -3.82 14.89 -14.85
C PHE A 82 -4.70 13.94 -14.03
N GLY A 83 -5.58 14.50 -13.21
CA GLY A 83 -6.49 13.71 -12.37
C GLY A 83 -7.87 13.55 -13.00
N LEU A 84 -8.52 12.41 -12.75
CA LEU A 84 -9.93 12.15 -13.08
C LEU A 84 -10.83 11.98 -11.85
N GLY A 85 -10.28 12.15 -10.65
CA GLY A 85 -10.99 11.89 -9.41
C GLY A 85 -11.95 13.01 -8.99
N ILE A 86 -12.49 12.86 -7.78
CA ILE A 86 -13.42 13.83 -7.17
C ILE A 86 -12.84 15.25 -7.16
N LEU A 87 -11.53 15.43 -6.93
CA LEU A 87 -10.93 16.77 -6.91
C LEU A 87 -10.98 17.46 -8.28
N SER A 88 -10.82 16.71 -9.37
CA SER A 88 -10.97 17.27 -10.71
C SER A 88 -12.41 17.71 -10.97
N HIS A 89 -13.40 16.94 -10.52
CA HIS A 89 -14.81 17.32 -10.62
C HIS A 89 -15.17 18.57 -9.80
N LEU A 90 -14.46 18.79 -8.69
CA LEU A 90 -14.59 20.01 -7.87
C LEU A 90 -13.80 21.21 -8.44
N GLY A 91 -13.10 21.04 -9.56
CA GLY A 91 -12.35 22.10 -10.23
C GLY A 91 -10.96 22.38 -9.65
N PHE A 92 -10.40 21.49 -8.82
CA PHE A 92 -9.03 21.66 -8.33
C PHE A 92 -8.00 21.45 -9.45
N SER A 93 -6.99 22.32 -9.51
CA SER A 93 -5.95 22.28 -10.55
C SER A 93 -5.12 20.99 -10.47
N ALA A 94 -4.69 20.48 -11.63
CA ALA A 94 -3.82 19.30 -11.68
C ALA A 94 -2.48 19.52 -10.96
N MET A 95 -1.97 20.75 -10.93
CA MET A 95 -0.78 21.09 -10.14
C MET A 95 -0.95 20.76 -8.65
N LEU A 96 -2.07 21.19 -8.05
CA LEU A 96 -2.35 20.89 -6.64
C LEU A 96 -2.49 19.39 -6.42
N GLN A 97 -3.24 18.71 -7.27
CA GLN A 97 -3.45 17.27 -7.18
C GLN A 97 -2.11 16.51 -7.26
N THR A 98 -1.26 16.87 -8.21
CA THR A 98 0.09 16.28 -8.36
C THR A 98 0.95 16.55 -7.14
N PHE A 99 0.98 17.77 -6.58
CA PHE A 99 1.72 18.05 -5.35
C PHE A 99 1.21 17.26 -4.15
N LEU A 100 -0.10 17.03 -4.04
CA LEU A 100 -0.67 16.17 -3.00
C LEU A 100 -0.17 14.72 -3.14
N VAL A 101 -0.22 14.14 -4.35
CA VAL A 101 0.31 12.79 -4.60
C VAL A 101 1.80 12.72 -4.26
N LEU A 102 2.60 13.66 -4.77
CA LEU A 102 4.04 13.71 -4.51
C LEU A 102 4.36 13.86 -3.02
N THR A 103 3.54 14.60 -2.27
CA THR A 103 3.70 14.73 -0.81
C THR A 103 3.46 13.39 -0.11
N ILE A 104 2.39 12.69 -0.47
CA ILE A 104 2.04 11.40 0.14
C ILE A 104 3.11 10.35 -0.18
N LEU A 105 3.69 10.39 -1.38
CA LEU A 105 4.80 9.52 -1.78
C LEU A 105 6.16 9.94 -1.19
N GLY A 106 6.25 11.07 -0.50
CA GLY A 106 7.52 11.60 0.01
C GLY A 106 8.46 12.15 -1.08
N LEU A 107 7.94 12.40 -2.28
CA LEU A 107 8.69 12.84 -3.46
C LEU A 107 8.57 14.35 -3.73
N LEU A 108 7.82 15.10 -2.91
CA LEU A 108 7.61 16.54 -3.12
C LEU A 108 8.92 17.33 -3.20
N VAL A 109 9.92 17.00 -2.37
CA VAL A 109 11.20 17.71 -2.40
C VAL A 109 11.95 17.48 -3.72
N ILE A 110 11.78 16.30 -4.33
CA ILE A 110 12.48 15.91 -5.55
C ILE A 110 11.87 16.61 -6.77
N PHE A 111 10.54 16.65 -6.88
CA PHE A 111 9.86 17.18 -8.07
C PHE A 111 9.23 18.57 -7.87
N GLY A 112 8.88 18.95 -6.65
CA GLY A 112 8.08 20.15 -6.38
C GLY A 112 8.82 21.45 -6.68
N TYR A 113 10.12 21.50 -6.40
CA TYR A 113 10.94 22.70 -6.59
C TYR A 113 11.44 22.90 -8.02
N LEU A 114 11.44 21.84 -8.83
CA LEU A 114 11.99 21.83 -10.19
C LEU A 114 10.89 21.79 -11.28
N ALA A 115 9.63 22.04 -10.90
CA ALA A 115 8.54 22.09 -11.85
C ALA A 115 8.79 23.20 -12.89
N PRO A 116 8.75 22.87 -14.20
CA PRO A 116 9.05 23.83 -15.26
C PRO A 116 7.93 24.85 -15.44
N ASP A 117 8.23 25.93 -16.19
CA ASP A 117 7.21 26.86 -16.66
C ASP A 117 6.16 26.11 -17.48
N GLN A 118 4.93 26.08 -16.97
CA GLN A 118 3.88 25.24 -17.53
C GLN A 118 3.42 25.68 -18.92
N LYS A 119 3.64 26.95 -19.32
CA LYS A 119 3.26 27.41 -20.67
C LYS A 119 4.19 26.79 -21.71
N ILE A 120 5.49 26.84 -21.45
CA ILE A 120 6.52 26.28 -22.34
C ILE A 120 6.47 24.74 -22.28
N ALA A 121 6.43 24.17 -21.09
CA ALA A 121 6.47 22.72 -20.90
C ALA A 121 5.29 21.99 -21.56
N LYS A 122 4.08 22.58 -21.56
CA LYS A 122 2.92 22.00 -22.26
C LYS A 122 3.06 22.05 -23.78
N GLN A 123 3.63 23.12 -24.31
CA GLN A 123 3.91 23.21 -25.74
C GLN A 123 4.93 22.14 -26.14
N ASN A 124 6.05 22.05 -25.40
CA ASN A 124 7.06 21.02 -25.63
C ASN A 124 6.48 19.60 -25.49
N PHE A 125 5.58 19.38 -24.54
CA PHE A 125 4.87 18.11 -24.41
C PHE A 125 4.09 17.76 -25.69
N ILE A 126 3.29 18.67 -26.23
CA ILE A 126 2.49 18.41 -27.45
C ILE A 126 3.41 18.16 -28.66
N GLU A 127 4.49 18.92 -28.80
CA GLU A 127 5.43 18.80 -29.92
C GLU A 127 6.24 17.49 -29.90
N ASN A 128 6.51 16.94 -28.71
CA ASN A 128 7.38 15.77 -28.53
C ASN A 128 6.63 14.46 -28.21
N MET A 129 5.31 14.48 -28.31
CA MET A 129 4.44 13.32 -28.13
C MET A 129 3.94 12.81 -29.49
N PRO A 130 3.63 11.51 -29.62
CA PRO A 130 2.96 11.00 -30.81
C PRO A 130 1.54 11.58 -30.91
N CYS A 131 0.78 11.17 -31.92
CA CYS A 131 -0.61 11.55 -32.03
C CYS A 131 -1.40 11.27 -30.75
N LEU A 132 -1.94 12.30 -30.11
CA LEU A 132 -2.70 12.18 -28.87
C LEU A 132 -4.21 12.23 -29.13
N PRO A 133 -5.01 11.48 -28.36
CA PRO A 133 -6.46 11.61 -28.35
C PRO A 133 -6.92 12.98 -27.86
N ASP A 134 -8.10 13.39 -28.34
CA ASP A 134 -8.69 14.69 -28.03
C ASP A 134 -8.85 14.96 -26.53
N TYR A 135 -9.21 13.93 -25.76
CA TYR A 135 -9.38 14.04 -24.30
C TYR A 135 -8.08 14.40 -23.57
N ILE A 136 -6.91 14.00 -24.09
CA ILE A 136 -5.61 14.36 -23.51
C ILE A 136 -5.25 15.79 -23.89
N LEU A 137 -5.48 16.18 -25.15
CA LEU A 137 -5.19 17.53 -25.65
C LEU A 137 -5.98 18.62 -24.91
N HIS A 138 -7.22 18.32 -24.51
CA HIS A 138 -8.08 19.23 -23.75
C HIS A 138 -8.01 19.04 -22.24
N ALA A 139 -7.24 18.07 -21.73
CA ALA A 139 -7.11 17.86 -20.30
C ALA A 139 -6.28 18.97 -19.64
N HIS A 140 -6.58 19.24 -18.36
CA HIS A 140 -5.75 20.09 -17.52
C HIS A 140 -4.47 19.35 -17.10
N ILE A 141 -3.54 19.13 -18.04
CA ILE A 141 -2.27 18.46 -17.79
C ILE A 141 -1.38 19.34 -16.91
N PHE A 142 -0.61 18.71 -16.02
CA PHE A 142 0.52 19.30 -15.34
C PHE A 142 1.80 18.55 -15.74
N VAL A 143 2.78 19.28 -16.28
CA VAL A 143 4.08 18.71 -16.64
C VAL A 143 4.98 18.81 -15.41
N ILE A 144 5.34 17.67 -14.84
CA ILE A 144 6.11 17.52 -13.61
C ILE A 144 7.59 17.84 -13.87
N CYS A 145 8.18 17.27 -14.92
CA CYS A 145 9.53 17.59 -15.36
C CYS A 145 9.74 17.31 -16.87
N GLU A 146 10.66 18.06 -17.49
CA GLU A 146 11.10 17.84 -18.87
C GLU A 146 12.43 17.07 -18.93
N ASP A 147 13.39 17.47 -18.09
CA ASP A 147 14.64 16.74 -17.88
C ASP A 147 14.54 15.89 -16.60
N PHE A 148 14.54 14.57 -16.78
CA PHE A 148 14.48 13.62 -15.68
C PHE A 148 15.85 13.31 -15.07
N THR A 149 16.96 13.79 -15.65
CA THR A 149 18.33 13.44 -15.22
C THR A 149 18.58 13.80 -13.76
N TYR A 150 18.26 15.04 -13.37
CA TYR A 150 18.41 15.49 -11.99
C TYR A 150 17.47 14.75 -11.03
N HIS A 151 16.21 14.55 -11.45
CA HIS A 151 15.21 13.83 -10.68
C HIS A 151 15.63 12.37 -10.43
N LEU A 152 16.19 11.72 -11.44
CA LEU A 152 16.71 10.37 -11.37
C LEU A 152 17.91 10.27 -10.43
N ILE A 153 18.88 11.19 -10.52
CA ILE A 153 20.02 11.22 -9.60
C ILE A 153 19.54 11.37 -8.16
N LEU A 154 18.58 12.27 -7.91
CA LEU A 154 17.98 12.45 -6.59
C LEU A 154 17.21 11.22 -6.12
N MET A 155 16.43 10.57 -7.00
CA MET A 155 15.71 9.33 -6.68
C MET A 155 16.65 8.18 -6.33
N ILE A 156 17.70 7.95 -7.11
CA ILE A 156 18.70 6.91 -6.85
C ILE A 156 19.41 7.19 -5.52
N SER A 157 19.82 8.45 -5.29
CA SER A 157 20.50 8.85 -4.05
C SER A 157 19.60 8.67 -2.83
N PHE A 158 18.34 9.12 -2.92
CA PHE A 158 17.35 9.00 -1.85
C PHE A 158 17.01 7.53 -1.56
N THR A 159 16.78 6.73 -2.60
CA THR A 159 16.52 5.29 -2.47
C THR A 159 17.71 4.56 -1.85
N GLY A 160 18.93 4.91 -2.25
CA GLY A 160 20.16 4.37 -1.67
C GLY A 160 20.30 4.69 -0.17
N LEU A 161 20.03 5.95 0.20
CA LEU A 161 20.05 6.40 1.60
C LEU A 161 19.02 5.65 2.44
N VAL A 162 17.75 5.63 1.99
CA VAL A 162 16.66 4.92 2.70
C VAL A 162 16.98 3.42 2.83
N SER A 163 17.52 2.81 1.78
CA SER A 163 17.92 1.39 1.81
C SER A 163 19.01 1.14 2.85
N PHE A 164 20.02 2.01 2.93
CA PHE A 164 21.07 1.94 3.94
C PHE A 164 20.51 2.10 5.36
N GLU A 165 19.65 3.08 5.60
CA GLU A 165 18.99 3.30 6.89
C GLU A 165 18.17 2.10 7.34
N VAL A 166 17.38 1.51 6.43
CA VAL A 166 16.58 0.31 6.69
C VAL A 166 17.49 -0.88 7.04
N LEU A 167 18.56 -1.12 6.28
CA LEU A 167 19.50 -2.21 6.55
C LEU A 167 20.23 -2.03 7.88
N ALA A 168 20.68 -0.81 8.19
CA ALA A 168 21.31 -0.48 9.46
C ALA A 168 20.34 -0.69 10.63
N PHE A 169 19.11 -0.18 10.53
CA PHE A 169 18.07 -0.33 11.55
C PHE A 169 17.72 -1.81 11.79
N VAL A 170 17.52 -2.60 10.73
CA VAL A 170 17.27 -4.04 10.83
C VAL A 170 18.47 -4.76 11.49
N GLY A 171 19.69 -4.39 11.10
CA GLY A 171 20.92 -4.91 11.71
C GLY A 171 20.98 -4.64 13.22
N PHE A 172 20.75 -3.39 13.63
CA PHE A 172 20.72 -3.01 15.05
C PHE A 172 19.58 -3.71 15.83
N LEU A 173 18.40 -3.86 15.22
CA LEU A 173 17.28 -4.60 15.84
C LEU A 173 17.62 -6.07 16.08
N ILE A 174 18.24 -6.73 15.10
CA ILE A 174 18.66 -8.13 15.21
C ILE A 174 19.73 -8.26 16.31
N TYR A 175 20.75 -7.40 16.28
CA TYR A 175 21.81 -7.37 17.29
C TYR A 175 21.23 -7.20 18.70
N ASN A 176 20.39 -6.18 18.91
CA ASN A 176 19.78 -5.91 20.22
C ASN A 176 18.87 -7.06 20.69
N SER A 177 18.14 -7.70 19.78
CA SER A 177 17.28 -8.85 20.10
C SER A 177 18.08 -10.07 20.55
N ILE A 178 19.23 -10.32 19.91
CA ILE A 178 20.15 -11.39 20.30
C ILE A 178 20.78 -11.07 21.67
N GLN A 179 21.23 -9.84 21.89
CA GLN A 179 21.81 -9.42 23.17
C GLN A 179 20.83 -9.55 24.33
N GLN A 180 19.56 -9.18 24.17
CA GLN A 180 18.52 -9.37 25.20
C GLN A 180 18.30 -10.85 25.54
N LEU A 181 18.41 -11.74 24.54
CA LEU A 181 18.30 -13.18 24.75
C LEU A 181 19.52 -13.73 25.52
N LEU A 182 20.73 -13.33 25.11
CA LEU A 182 21.98 -13.76 25.76
C LEU A 182 22.07 -13.27 27.20
N LYS A 183 21.65 -12.03 27.46
CA LYS A 183 21.56 -11.42 28.81
C LYS A 183 20.37 -11.92 29.63
N LYS A 184 19.59 -12.89 29.12
CA LYS A 184 18.39 -13.46 29.76
C LYS A 184 17.33 -12.42 30.15
N GLN A 185 17.31 -11.26 29.49
CA GLN A 185 16.31 -10.20 29.72
C GLN A 185 14.94 -10.57 29.14
N ILE A 186 14.92 -11.47 28.15
CA ILE A 186 13.71 -12.02 27.55
C ILE A 186 13.71 -13.55 27.59
N SER A 187 12.53 -14.14 27.73
CA SER A 187 12.36 -15.60 27.70
C SER A 187 12.47 -16.15 26.28
N LYS A 188 12.85 -17.44 26.15
CA LYS A 188 12.82 -18.17 24.86
C LYS A 188 11.44 -18.13 24.19
N ARG A 189 10.36 -18.10 24.98
CA ARG A 189 8.98 -17.98 24.49
C ARG A 189 8.74 -16.61 23.87
N THR A 190 9.17 -15.53 24.53
CA THR A 190 9.04 -14.14 24.04
C THR A 190 9.83 -13.95 22.75
N PHE A 191 11.09 -14.39 22.70
CA PHE A 191 11.91 -14.32 21.49
C PHE A 191 11.28 -15.06 20.30
N LYS A 192 10.76 -16.29 20.53
CA LYS A 192 10.07 -17.05 19.48
C LYS A 192 8.80 -16.35 18.98
N MET A 193 8.10 -15.61 19.84
CA MET A 193 6.95 -14.79 19.44
C MET A 193 7.40 -13.60 18.59
N GLN A 194 8.41 -12.84 19.02
CA GLN A 194 8.98 -11.72 18.27
C GLN A 194 9.51 -12.15 16.90
N LYS A 195 10.29 -13.24 16.82
CA LYS A 195 10.80 -13.79 15.55
C LYS A 195 9.66 -14.12 14.57
N LYS A 196 8.59 -14.75 15.05
CA LYS A 196 7.43 -15.07 14.19
C LYS A 196 6.72 -13.82 13.70
N PHE A 197 6.58 -12.81 14.56
CA PHE A 197 6.00 -11.54 14.18
C PHE A 197 6.87 -10.81 13.14
N PHE A 198 8.18 -10.77 13.35
CA PHE A 198 9.12 -10.14 12.43
C PHE A 198 9.12 -10.80 11.05
N ILE A 199 9.10 -12.14 10.98
CA ILE A 199 8.96 -12.87 9.71
C ILE A 199 7.62 -12.51 9.03
N ALA A 200 6.53 -12.43 9.80
CA ALA A 200 5.23 -12.03 9.26
C ALA A 200 5.27 -10.59 8.70
N LEU A 201 5.96 -9.66 9.37
CA LEU A 201 6.19 -8.30 8.86
C LEU A 201 7.01 -8.29 7.57
N ILE A 202 8.10 -9.07 7.49
CA ILE A 202 8.90 -9.18 6.26
C ILE A 202 8.02 -9.62 5.09
N ILE A 203 7.17 -10.63 5.29
CA ILE A 203 6.27 -11.10 4.23
C ILE A 203 5.22 -10.04 3.92
N GLN A 204 4.66 -9.38 4.94
CA GLN A 204 3.65 -8.33 4.79
C GLN A 204 4.16 -7.14 3.95
N ILE A 205 5.42 -6.76 4.12
CA ILE A 205 6.03 -5.66 3.36
C ILE A 205 6.55 -6.17 2.01
N GLY A 206 7.18 -7.34 1.98
CA GLY A 206 7.84 -7.87 0.79
C GLY A 206 6.89 -8.23 -0.35
N VAL A 207 5.72 -8.81 -0.05
CA VAL A 207 4.77 -9.23 -1.11
C VAL A 207 4.23 -8.04 -1.90
N PRO A 208 3.70 -6.97 -1.28
CA PRO A 208 3.32 -5.75 -2.01
C PRO A 208 4.50 -5.09 -2.74
N MET A 209 5.71 -5.09 -2.17
CA MET A 209 6.88 -4.52 -2.85
C MET A 209 7.23 -5.26 -4.14
N ILE A 210 7.16 -6.59 -4.15
CA ILE A 210 7.40 -7.38 -5.37
C ILE A 210 6.38 -7.05 -6.45
N MET A 211 5.12 -6.83 -6.08
CA MET A 211 4.07 -6.42 -7.01
C MET A 211 4.39 -5.08 -7.70
N LEU A 212 5.01 -4.14 -6.97
CA LEU A 212 5.39 -2.82 -7.49
C LEU A 212 6.63 -2.84 -8.38
N LEU A 213 7.44 -3.90 -8.35
CA LEU A 213 8.64 -3.98 -9.20
C LEU A 213 8.30 -3.96 -10.70
N ILE A 214 7.20 -4.62 -11.09
CA ILE A 214 6.80 -4.69 -12.50
C ILE A 214 6.38 -3.31 -13.05
N PRO A 215 5.48 -2.55 -12.38
CA PRO A 215 5.19 -1.15 -12.71
C PRO A 215 6.44 -0.30 -12.89
N PHE A 216 7.31 -0.25 -11.88
CA PHE A 216 8.52 0.58 -11.94
C PHE A 216 9.47 0.18 -13.06
N LEU A 217 9.61 -1.11 -13.35
CA LEU A 217 10.40 -1.57 -14.49
C LEU A 217 9.81 -1.08 -15.81
N TYR A 218 8.49 -1.14 -15.98
CA TYR A 218 7.84 -0.61 -17.18
C TYR A 218 8.05 0.90 -17.31
N GLU A 219 7.81 1.68 -16.25
CA GLU A 219 7.99 3.13 -16.27
C GLU A 219 9.42 3.49 -16.72
N TRP A 220 10.40 2.79 -16.15
CA TRP A 220 11.81 2.95 -16.50
C TRP A 220 12.08 2.61 -17.97
N MET A 221 11.54 1.51 -18.48
CA MET A 221 11.68 1.12 -19.89
C MET A 221 11.00 2.13 -20.82
N SER A 222 9.79 2.60 -20.51
CA SER A 222 9.08 3.64 -21.28
C SER A 222 9.95 4.88 -21.43
N ILE A 223 10.56 5.35 -20.34
CA ILE A 223 11.45 6.51 -20.33
C ILE A 223 12.72 6.25 -21.16
N MET A 224 13.43 5.16 -20.90
CA MET A 224 14.70 4.84 -21.56
C MET A 224 14.57 4.66 -23.07
N PHE A 225 13.46 4.09 -23.53
CA PHE A 225 13.18 3.88 -24.94
C PHE A 225 12.34 4.99 -25.57
N ASN A 226 12.00 6.04 -24.80
CA ASN A 226 11.10 7.11 -25.22
C ASN A 226 9.80 6.59 -25.88
N TYR A 227 9.20 5.58 -25.25
CA TYR A 227 8.06 4.84 -25.77
C TYR A 227 6.77 5.21 -25.05
N TYR A 228 5.83 5.81 -25.78
CA TYR A 228 4.50 6.17 -25.29
C TYR A 228 3.46 5.13 -25.72
N ASN A 229 2.67 4.64 -24.76
CA ASN A 229 1.45 3.88 -25.01
C ASN A 229 0.52 4.03 -23.81
N GLN A 230 -0.70 4.55 -24.01
CA GLN A 230 -1.57 4.89 -22.88
C GLN A 230 -2.08 3.65 -22.14
N SER A 231 -2.39 2.56 -22.83
CA SER A 231 -2.81 1.29 -22.24
C SER A 231 -1.71 0.75 -21.34
N TYR A 232 -0.46 0.79 -21.81
CA TYR A 232 0.68 0.37 -21.03
C TYR A 232 1.05 1.35 -19.93
N ASN A 233 0.68 2.63 -20.00
CA ASN A 233 0.78 3.54 -18.85
C ASN A 233 -0.32 3.25 -17.81
N ASN A 234 -1.52 2.89 -18.25
CA ASN A 234 -2.66 2.63 -17.37
C ASN A 234 -2.50 1.31 -16.59
N LEU A 235 -1.90 0.27 -17.18
CA LEU A 235 -1.72 -1.05 -16.53
C LEU A 235 -0.82 -1.04 -15.27
N PRO A 236 0.36 -0.40 -15.26
CA PRO A 236 1.17 -0.11 -14.08
C PRO A 236 0.36 0.62 -13.01
N MET A 237 -0.31 1.72 -13.35
CA MET A 237 -1.12 2.49 -12.40
C MET A 237 -2.23 1.66 -11.77
N ILE A 238 -2.88 0.81 -12.56
CA ILE A 238 -3.86 -0.18 -12.08
C ILE A 238 -3.18 -1.15 -11.10
N THR A 239 -2.05 -1.73 -11.47
CA THR A 239 -1.31 -2.68 -10.63
C THR A 239 -0.87 -2.03 -9.32
N GLU A 240 -0.35 -0.80 -9.38
CA GLU A 240 0.02 -0.03 -8.22
C GLU A 240 -1.18 0.23 -7.33
N SER A 241 -2.35 0.62 -7.86
CA SER A 241 -3.55 0.83 -7.05
C SER A 241 -4.01 -0.42 -6.28
N MET A 242 -3.67 -1.61 -6.74
CA MET A 242 -4.03 -2.87 -6.09
C MET A 242 -3.11 -3.25 -4.92
N HIS A 243 -1.96 -2.58 -4.75
CA HIS A 243 -0.99 -2.93 -3.70
C HIS A 243 -1.59 -2.87 -2.28
N GLY A 244 -2.51 -1.94 -2.02
CA GLY A 244 -3.14 -1.77 -0.70
C GLY A 244 -4.09 -2.92 -0.37
N LEU A 245 -4.90 -3.34 -1.35
CA LEU A 245 -5.73 -4.55 -1.22
C LEU A 245 -4.87 -5.79 -0.93
N VAL A 246 -3.80 -6.00 -1.71
CA VAL A 246 -2.87 -7.11 -1.52
C VAL A 246 -2.23 -7.04 -0.12
N SER A 247 -1.80 -5.85 0.31
CA SER A 247 -1.21 -5.62 1.64
C SER A 247 -2.15 -6.05 2.76
N THR A 248 -3.44 -5.72 2.66
CA THR A 248 -4.45 -6.11 3.66
C THR A 248 -4.69 -7.61 3.66
N ILE A 249 -4.83 -8.24 2.49
CA ILE A 249 -4.99 -9.70 2.37
C ILE A 249 -3.80 -10.43 2.99
N VAL A 250 -2.59 -9.99 2.68
CA VAL A 250 -1.36 -10.57 3.23
C VAL A 250 -1.35 -10.40 4.74
N THR A 251 -1.64 -9.20 5.25
CA THR A 251 -1.73 -8.92 6.70
C THR A 251 -2.67 -9.89 7.41
N LEU A 252 -3.88 -10.12 6.86
CA LEU A 252 -4.86 -11.05 7.42
C LEU A 252 -4.38 -12.51 7.38
N SER A 253 -3.57 -12.87 6.39
CA SER A 253 -3.11 -14.23 6.13
C SER A 253 -1.87 -14.64 6.93
N VAL A 254 -0.88 -13.75 7.06
CA VAL A 254 0.42 -14.05 7.68
C VAL A 254 0.36 -14.01 9.20
N HIS A 255 -0.43 -13.09 9.76
CA HIS A 255 -0.55 -12.93 11.21
C HIS A 255 -1.45 -14.02 11.80
N LYS A 256 -0.84 -14.92 12.59
CA LYS A 256 -1.53 -16.03 13.26
C LYS A 256 -2.84 -15.65 13.99
N PRO A 257 -2.92 -14.57 14.79
CA PRO A 257 -4.17 -14.21 15.46
C PRO A 257 -5.29 -13.87 14.45
N TYR A 258 -4.96 -13.16 13.37
CA TYR A 258 -5.93 -12.70 12.39
C TYR A 258 -6.48 -13.85 11.56
N ARG A 259 -5.63 -14.71 10.98
CA ARG A 259 -6.08 -15.89 10.23
C ARG A 259 -6.88 -16.90 11.06
N LYS A 260 -6.66 -16.95 12.39
CA LYS A 260 -7.45 -17.81 13.29
C LYS A 260 -8.84 -17.20 13.50
N ALA A 261 -8.90 -15.90 13.74
CA ALA A 261 -10.16 -15.17 13.87
C ALA A 261 -10.97 -15.20 12.57
N LEU A 262 -10.34 -14.95 11.42
CA LEU A 262 -10.98 -14.99 10.11
C LEU A 262 -11.59 -16.37 9.80
N ARG A 263 -10.82 -17.45 9.99
CA ARG A 263 -11.34 -18.81 9.83
C ARG A 263 -12.52 -19.11 10.76
N ALA A 264 -12.47 -18.64 12.00
CA ALA A 264 -13.57 -18.80 12.95
C ALA A 264 -14.84 -18.02 12.53
N MET A 265 -14.69 -16.85 11.90
CA MET A 265 -15.83 -16.10 11.35
C MET A 265 -16.44 -16.81 10.14
N LEU A 266 -15.60 -17.22 9.18
CA LEU A 266 -16.04 -17.89 7.96
C LEU A 266 -16.74 -19.23 8.25
N SER A 267 -16.19 -20.04 9.15
CA SER A 267 -16.79 -21.32 9.55
C SER A 267 -18.14 -21.18 10.26
N ARG A 268 -18.34 -20.10 11.03
CA ARG A 268 -19.65 -19.78 11.63
C ARG A 268 -20.66 -19.36 10.57
N HIS A 269 -20.24 -18.58 9.58
CA HIS A 269 -21.11 -18.09 8.52
C HIS A 269 -21.49 -19.17 7.51
N LEU A 270 -20.55 -20.06 7.17
CA LEU A 270 -20.74 -21.18 6.23
C LEU A 270 -21.34 -22.44 6.88
N GLY A 271 -21.69 -22.40 8.17
CA GLY A 271 -22.25 -23.57 8.88
C GLY A 271 -21.30 -24.77 9.00
N LEU A 272 -20.00 -24.60 8.75
CA LEU A 272 -19.01 -25.69 8.71
C LEU A 272 -18.61 -26.22 10.10
N PHE A 273 -19.17 -25.67 11.18
CA PHE A 273 -19.14 -26.31 12.48
C PHE A 273 -20.40 -27.17 12.69
N SER A 274 -20.37 -28.37 12.12
CA SER A 274 -21.08 -29.49 12.76
C SER A 274 -20.50 -29.67 14.16
N HIS A 275 -21.38 -29.75 15.15
CA HIS A 275 -21.04 -30.04 16.53
C HIS A 275 -20.17 -31.30 16.63
N SER A 276 -18.86 -31.15 16.87
CA SER A 276 -18.10 -32.16 17.59
C SER A 276 -17.96 -31.68 19.02
N GLY A 277 -18.92 -32.11 19.84
CA GLY A 277 -18.93 -31.86 21.27
C GLY A 277 -17.68 -32.43 21.93
N LYS A 278 -16.96 -31.57 22.65
CA LYS A 278 -16.27 -31.99 23.87
C LYS A 278 -16.93 -31.25 25.01
N HIS A 279 -17.86 -31.94 25.68
CA HIS A 279 -18.14 -31.69 27.08
C HIS A 279 -16.81 -31.78 27.84
N ILE A 280 -16.20 -30.63 28.13
CA ILE A 280 -15.32 -30.49 29.28
C ILE A 280 -16.20 -29.81 30.33
N CYS A 281 -17.03 -30.63 30.97
CA CYS A 281 -17.75 -30.21 32.16
C CYS A 281 -16.70 -29.98 33.25
N CYS A 282 -16.74 -28.79 33.83
CA CYS A 282 -15.91 -28.39 34.95
C CYS A 282 -16.32 -29.23 36.16
N HIS A 283 -15.52 -30.24 36.54
CA HIS A 283 -15.68 -30.89 37.84
C HIS A 283 -15.17 -29.91 38.91
N THR A 284 -16.10 -29.16 39.48
CA THR A 284 -15.91 -28.39 40.71
C THR A 284 -15.58 -29.37 41.84
N LYS A 285 -14.30 -29.47 42.23
CA LYS A 285 -13.92 -30.08 43.52
C LYS A 285 -14.42 -29.17 44.64
N ARG A 286 -15.57 -29.50 45.25
CA ARG A 286 -15.93 -29.01 46.59
C ARG A 286 -14.98 -29.69 47.58
N SER A 287 -14.03 -28.93 48.12
CA SER A 287 -13.32 -29.29 49.34
C SER A 287 -14.27 -29.12 50.53
N ILE A 288 -14.70 -30.24 51.10
CA ILE A 288 -15.41 -30.29 52.38
C ILE A 288 -14.38 -29.94 53.47
N ILE A 289 -14.65 -28.88 54.21
CA ILE A 289 -13.88 -28.44 55.39
C ILE A 289 -14.38 -29.25 56.59
N SER A 290 -13.46 -29.91 57.29
CA SER A 290 -13.70 -30.59 58.57
C SER A 290 -13.87 -29.57 59.70
N PRO A 291 -14.79 -29.75 60.67
CA PRO A 291 -14.91 -28.85 61.80
C PRO A 291 -13.87 -29.19 62.88
N ILE A 292 -13.11 -28.17 63.30
CA ILE A 292 -12.29 -28.22 64.52
C ILE A 292 -13.17 -27.74 65.68
N HIS A 293 -13.33 -28.59 66.68
CA HIS A 293 -13.96 -28.28 67.96
C HIS A 293 -13.15 -27.23 68.74
N LEU A 294 -13.85 -26.24 69.28
CA LEU A 294 -13.36 -25.36 70.34
C LEU A 294 -14.40 -25.34 71.45
N TYR A 295 -13.90 -25.61 72.67
CA TYR A 295 -14.53 -25.74 73.99
C TYR A 295 -15.19 -27.08 74.31
#